data_AF-A0A0V1NHB4-F1
#
_entry.id   AF-A0A0V1NHB4-F1
#
_cell.length_a   1.000
_cell.length_b   1.000
_cell.length_c   1.000
_cell.angle_alpha   90.00
_cell.angle_beta   90.00
_cell.angle_gamma   90.00
#
_symmetry.space_group_name_H-M   'P 1'
#
loop_
_entity.id
_entity.type
_entity.pdbx_description
1 polymer ?
#
loop_
_entity_poly.entity_id
_entity_poly.type
_entity_poly.pdbx_seq_one_letter_code
_entity_poly.pdbx_strand_id
1 'polypeptide(L)'
;MTKSKQFSAKTLRIATPLIYHSDIPDTQMNSRPNLKKLVDGESRFMPPLTVSQEISTENAQGLKVTIYSKGEKSRYEMYKRILVKQLKSTIKVWTTRDNILKSDCRKFGRNIKLITSPISVNGDASTLENDVSQWLVSEAGNKFCAIDKPYHKSQAKEPAMAVCIDDVTIFTRFNEIALMPNLKLSLGPFCIKHLRKIQEKPLLQEMQTGKLTHKLLGLLIIPVEHVVALNADNKFIAYSNVPPDLPKVKTKSNSKGVLMMNPGVADEAAWIVHTVPGFPKALRGYVFPPAEIQKGHLLICLTIMESQIDPIARTLRIATPLIYHSDIPDTQMNSRPNLKKLVDGESRFMPPLTVSQEISTESAQGLKVTIYSKGEKSRYEMYKRILVKRLKSTIKVWTTRDNILKSDCRKFGRNIKLITSPISVDGHASSLENDVSQWLVSEPGNKFCAIDKPYHKSQAKEPAMAVCLDDVTIFTRFNEIAYCSFHCATFFIIEYTEDIFLPMISPSVFSKLHLKRYKNHLLQMNNVVKVTTEICIQETAQNN
;
A
#
# COMPACT_ATOMS: atom_id res chain seq x y z
N MET A 1 47.66 -20.78 -22.26
CA MET A 1 47.39 -20.84 -20.80
C MET A 1 46.52 -19.64 -20.42
N THR A 2 45.21 -19.84 -20.40
CA THR A 2 44.18 -18.80 -20.22
C THR A 2 44.10 -18.35 -18.76
N LYS A 3 44.19 -17.02 -18.56
CA LYS A 3 43.98 -16.33 -17.28
C LYS A 3 42.51 -16.49 -16.84
N SER A 4 42.15 -17.50 -16.04
CA SER A 4 40.88 -17.42 -15.26
C SER A 4 40.74 -18.33 -14.03
N LYS A 5 41.71 -19.19 -13.67
CA LYS A 5 41.58 -20.02 -12.45
C LYS A 5 42.07 -19.29 -11.19
N GLN A 6 41.57 -18.08 -10.94
CA GLN A 6 41.81 -17.39 -9.67
C GLN A 6 40.87 -18.00 -8.61
N PHE A 7 41.33 -19.08 -7.98
CA PHE A 7 40.61 -19.76 -6.91
C PHE A 7 40.27 -18.76 -5.79
N SER A 8 39.02 -18.73 -5.34
CA SER A 8 38.51 -17.87 -4.24
C SER A 8 39.06 -18.26 -2.85
N ALA A 9 40.20 -18.95 -2.80
CA ALA A 9 40.81 -19.44 -1.57
C ALA A 9 41.15 -18.29 -0.62
N LYS A 10 41.49 -17.09 -1.12
CA LYS A 10 41.80 -15.95 -0.26
C LYS A 10 40.56 -15.46 0.52
N THR A 11 39.41 -15.36 -0.13
CA THR A 11 38.14 -15.01 0.54
C THR A 11 37.74 -16.08 1.54
N LEU A 12 37.83 -17.36 1.15
CA LEU A 12 37.51 -18.48 2.03
C LEU A 12 38.42 -18.51 3.27
N ARG A 13 39.73 -18.32 3.11
CA ARG A 13 40.66 -18.27 4.24
C ARG A 13 40.28 -17.23 5.27
N ILE A 14 39.89 -16.03 4.82
CA ILE A 14 39.52 -14.94 5.72
C ILE A 14 38.24 -15.26 6.50
N ALA A 15 37.30 -16.01 5.90
CA ALA A 15 36.11 -16.50 6.61
C ALA A 15 36.42 -17.70 7.54
N THR A 16 37.66 -18.19 7.59
CA THR A 16 38.15 -19.24 8.48
C THR A 16 37.19 -20.43 8.63
N PRO A 17 36.77 -21.09 7.52
CA PRO A 17 35.91 -22.26 7.59
C PRO A 17 36.66 -23.45 8.18
N LEU A 18 35.93 -24.38 8.80
CA LEU A 18 36.45 -25.69 9.14
C LEU A 18 36.48 -26.56 7.89
N ILE A 19 37.67 -26.94 7.41
CA ILE A 19 37.83 -27.89 6.32
C ILE A 19 37.77 -29.30 6.91
N TYR A 20 36.68 -30.03 6.64
CA TYR A 20 36.47 -31.38 7.18
C TYR A 20 36.97 -32.49 6.24
N HIS A 21 37.13 -32.21 4.94
CA HIS A 21 37.61 -33.15 3.93
C HIS A 21 38.24 -32.41 2.74
N SER A 22 39.29 -32.98 2.15
CA SER A 22 39.91 -32.50 0.91
C SER A 22 40.49 -33.69 0.13
N ASP A 23 40.06 -33.83 -1.13
CA ASP A 23 40.52 -34.82 -2.10
C ASP A 23 41.41 -34.18 -3.20
N ILE A 24 41.75 -32.90 -3.04
CA ILE A 24 42.55 -32.15 -4.02
C ILE A 24 43.99 -32.68 -4.01
N PRO A 25 44.55 -33.09 -5.17
CA PRO A 25 45.92 -33.60 -5.24
C PRO A 25 46.96 -32.58 -4.76
N ASP A 26 48.00 -33.04 -4.06
CA ASP A 26 49.10 -32.20 -3.54
C ASP A 26 49.76 -31.35 -4.63
N THR A 27 49.88 -31.89 -5.84
CA THR A 27 50.43 -31.17 -7.00
C THR A 27 49.63 -29.93 -7.34
N GLN A 28 48.29 -29.98 -7.22
CA GLN A 28 47.41 -28.85 -7.42
C GLN A 28 47.45 -27.88 -6.23
N MET A 29 47.53 -28.39 -4.99
CA MET A 29 47.62 -27.55 -3.78
C MET A 29 48.94 -26.76 -3.73
N ASN A 30 50.06 -27.41 -4.03
CA ASN A 30 51.39 -26.78 -4.01
C ASN A 30 51.51 -25.66 -5.05
N SER A 31 50.78 -25.76 -6.16
CA SER A 31 50.71 -24.68 -7.17
C SER A 31 49.84 -23.48 -6.75
N ARG A 32 49.07 -23.58 -5.65
CA ARG A 32 48.08 -22.58 -5.21
C ARG A 32 48.26 -22.26 -3.72
N PRO A 33 49.11 -21.28 -3.36
CA PRO A 33 49.49 -21.05 -1.97
C PRO A 33 48.31 -20.70 -1.06
N ASN A 34 47.31 -19.96 -1.53
CA ASN A 34 46.12 -19.68 -0.73
C ASN A 34 45.23 -20.92 -0.54
N LEU A 35 45.21 -21.85 -1.49
CA LEU A 35 44.44 -23.08 -1.33
C LEU A 35 45.12 -24.01 -0.32
N LYS A 36 46.44 -24.20 -0.46
CA LYS A 36 47.25 -24.96 0.50
C LYS A 36 47.07 -24.44 1.92
N LYS A 37 47.23 -23.13 2.12
CA LYS A 37 47.07 -22.48 3.42
C LYS A 37 45.64 -22.56 3.99
N LEU A 38 44.61 -22.69 3.14
CA LEU A 38 43.23 -22.92 3.58
C LEU A 38 43.06 -24.33 4.15
N VAL A 39 43.56 -25.33 3.41
CA VAL A 39 43.50 -26.75 3.80
C VAL A 39 44.35 -27.01 5.04
N ASP A 40 45.53 -26.38 5.14
CA ASP A 40 46.43 -26.48 6.29
C ASP A 40 45.90 -25.73 7.55
N GLY A 41 44.77 -25.02 7.45
CA GLY A 41 44.15 -24.32 8.59
C GLY A 41 44.90 -23.04 9.05
N GLU A 42 45.71 -22.42 8.19
CA GLU A 42 46.50 -21.24 8.56
C GLU A 42 45.61 -19.99 8.75
N SER A 43 45.41 -19.59 10.01
CA SER A 43 44.48 -18.53 10.44
C SER A 43 45.13 -17.15 10.71
N ARG A 44 46.44 -16.99 10.48
CA ARG A 44 47.14 -15.71 10.65
C ARG A 44 46.94 -14.81 9.43
N PHE A 45 46.20 -13.72 9.61
CA PHE A 45 45.98 -12.71 8.57
C PHE A 45 46.60 -11.36 8.96
N MET A 46 47.41 -10.80 8.05
CA MET A 46 47.71 -9.37 8.07
C MET A 46 46.53 -8.60 7.45
N PRO A 47 46.25 -7.36 7.89
CA PRO A 47 45.22 -6.53 7.27
C PRO A 47 45.37 -6.45 5.73
N PRO A 48 44.25 -6.39 4.98
CA PRO A 48 42.89 -6.11 5.44
C PRO A 48 42.14 -7.35 5.96
N LEU A 49 41.39 -7.16 7.06
CA LEU A 49 40.57 -8.21 7.70
C LEU A 49 39.20 -8.41 7.01
N THR A 50 39.01 -7.78 5.86
CA THR A 50 37.86 -7.92 4.96
C THR A 50 38.37 -7.97 3.53
N VAL A 51 37.88 -8.90 2.72
CA VAL A 51 38.23 -9.02 1.30
C VAL A 51 36.96 -9.17 0.47
N SER A 52 36.99 -8.57 -0.72
CA SER A 52 36.04 -8.83 -1.79
C SER A 52 36.78 -9.38 -3.01
N GLN A 53 36.24 -10.40 -3.65
CA GLN A 53 36.79 -10.95 -4.89
C GLN A 53 35.66 -11.18 -5.88
N GLU A 54 35.82 -10.68 -7.09
CA GLU A 54 34.91 -10.96 -8.21
C GLU A 54 35.44 -12.14 -9.02
N ILE A 55 34.54 -13.03 -9.43
CA ILE A 55 34.80 -14.17 -10.29
C ILE A 55 33.71 -14.26 -11.37
N SER A 56 33.99 -14.99 -12.44
CA SER A 56 33.02 -15.31 -13.48
C SER A 56 32.94 -16.82 -13.68
N THR A 57 31.74 -17.35 -13.90
CA THR A 57 31.52 -18.77 -14.21
C THR A 57 32.03 -19.12 -15.62
N GLU A 58 32.27 -20.40 -15.89
CA GLU A 58 32.94 -20.90 -17.11
C GLU A 58 32.05 -20.90 -18.39
N ASN A 59 30.86 -20.30 -18.37
CA ASN A 59 29.94 -20.26 -19.52
C ASN A 59 30.20 -19.06 -20.46
N ALA A 60 29.72 -19.15 -21.70
CA ALA A 60 29.92 -18.14 -22.76
C ALA A 60 29.45 -16.71 -22.40
N GLN A 61 28.55 -16.58 -21.43
CA GLN A 61 28.04 -15.30 -20.91
C GLN A 61 28.46 -14.99 -19.46
N GLY A 62 29.23 -15.87 -18.80
CA GLY A 62 29.86 -15.67 -17.48
C GLY A 62 29.01 -14.95 -16.42
N LEU A 63 28.32 -15.67 -15.53
CA LEU A 63 27.68 -15.05 -14.36
C LEU A 63 28.73 -14.36 -13.48
N LYS A 64 28.54 -13.07 -13.19
CA LYS A 64 29.41 -12.31 -12.31
C LYS A 64 29.04 -12.58 -10.86
N VAL A 65 29.99 -13.11 -10.10
CA VAL A 65 29.82 -13.44 -8.69
C VAL A 65 30.86 -12.67 -7.88
N THR A 66 30.41 -11.94 -6.86
CA THR A 66 31.28 -11.25 -5.92
C THR A 66 31.19 -11.93 -4.55
N ILE A 67 32.34 -12.39 -4.06
CA ILE A 67 32.46 -13.00 -2.73
C ILE A 67 33.00 -11.95 -1.77
N TYR A 68 32.28 -11.72 -0.68
CA TYR A 68 32.69 -10.86 0.42
C TYR A 68 33.00 -11.73 1.63
N SER A 69 34.13 -11.48 2.29
CA SER A 69 34.54 -12.23 3.48
C SER A 69 35.09 -11.30 4.55
N LYS A 70 34.84 -11.63 5.81
CA LYS A 70 35.46 -10.99 6.97
C LYS A 70 36.02 -12.03 7.93
N GLY A 71 37.14 -11.68 8.56
CA GLY A 71 37.71 -12.46 9.65
C GLY A 71 37.07 -12.15 11.00
N GLU A 72 37.32 -13.04 11.95
CA GLU A 72 36.90 -12.91 13.36
C GLU A 72 37.40 -11.61 14.00
N LYS A 73 38.65 -11.23 13.71
CA LYS A 73 39.27 -9.99 14.20
C LYS A 73 38.68 -8.72 13.60
N SER A 74 37.86 -8.81 12.55
CA SER A 74 37.21 -7.66 11.94
C SER A 74 36.04 -7.19 12.79
N ARG A 75 36.08 -5.93 13.27
CA ARG A 75 34.99 -5.31 14.05
C ARG A 75 33.77 -4.90 13.20
N TYR A 76 33.77 -5.21 11.90
CA TYR A 76 32.67 -4.90 11.00
C TYR A 76 31.66 -6.04 11.01
N GLU A 77 30.37 -5.72 11.13
CA GLU A 77 29.32 -6.70 10.82
C GLU A 77 29.09 -6.76 9.30
N MET A 78 28.61 -7.92 8.85
CA MET A 78 28.59 -8.27 7.43
C MET A 78 27.62 -7.43 6.61
N TYR A 79 26.45 -7.12 7.16
CA TYR A 79 25.35 -6.53 6.40
C TYR A 79 25.56 -5.04 6.14
N LYS A 80 25.72 -4.22 7.18
CA LYS A 80 25.78 -2.76 7.02
C LYS A 80 27.20 -2.25 6.76
N ARG A 81 28.23 -2.77 7.44
CA ARG A 81 29.60 -2.25 7.33
C ARG A 81 30.34 -2.78 6.10
N ILE A 82 29.91 -3.93 5.57
CA ILE A 82 30.47 -4.53 4.35
C ILE A 82 29.45 -4.43 3.21
N LEU A 83 28.35 -5.19 3.24
CA LEU A 83 27.46 -5.33 2.07
C LEU A 83 26.80 -4.00 1.65
N VAL A 84 26.15 -3.26 2.55
CA VAL A 84 25.54 -1.95 2.21
C VAL A 84 26.57 -0.96 1.66
N LYS A 85 27.80 -0.97 2.20
CA LYS A 85 28.88 -0.08 1.72
C LYS A 85 29.38 -0.47 0.34
N GLN A 86 29.57 -1.77 0.11
CA GLN A 86 30.13 -2.29 -1.14
C GLN A 86 29.09 -2.25 -2.27
N LEU A 87 27.86 -2.65 -2.00
CA LEU A 87 26.75 -2.60 -2.95
C LEU A 87 26.26 -1.18 -3.23
N LYS A 88 26.55 -0.23 -2.32
CA LYS A 88 26.11 1.18 -2.40
C LYS A 88 24.59 1.36 -2.57
N SER A 89 23.81 0.35 -2.20
CA SER A 89 22.35 0.29 -2.32
C SER A 89 21.71 -0.03 -0.97
N THR A 90 20.43 0.31 -0.82
CA THR A 90 19.56 -0.31 0.18
C THR A 90 19.46 -1.80 -0.09
N ILE A 91 19.43 -2.61 0.96
CA ILE A 91 19.24 -4.07 0.90
C ILE A 91 17.96 -4.48 1.65
N LYS A 92 17.23 -5.46 1.11
CA LYS A 92 16.14 -6.18 1.80
C LYS A 92 16.69 -7.51 2.28
N VAL A 93 16.55 -7.82 3.56
CA VAL A 93 17.25 -8.95 4.19
C VAL A 93 16.26 -9.93 4.82
N TRP A 94 16.38 -11.20 4.47
CA TRP A 94 15.73 -12.34 5.10
C TRP A 94 16.76 -13.05 5.96
N THR A 95 16.60 -12.93 7.28
CA THR A 95 17.53 -13.48 8.27
C THR A 95 16.88 -13.41 9.65
N THR A 96 17.23 -14.35 10.51
CA THR A 96 17.02 -14.20 11.95
C THR A 96 17.82 -12.99 12.46
N ARG A 97 17.31 -12.35 13.52
CA ARG A 97 17.89 -11.13 14.08
C ARG A 97 17.79 -11.09 15.59
N ASP A 98 18.71 -10.38 16.23
CA ASP A 98 18.62 -10.09 17.67
C ASP A 98 17.78 -8.82 17.92
N ASN A 99 17.42 -8.58 19.19
CA ASN A 99 16.65 -7.38 19.58
C ASN A 99 17.49 -6.09 19.52
N ILE A 100 18.77 -6.17 19.14
CA ILE A 100 19.71 -5.06 19.21
C ILE A 100 19.86 -4.42 17.82
N LEU A 101 19.98 -5.23 16.77
CA LEU A 101 20.09 -4.77 15.40
C LEU A 101 18.71 -4.60 14.76
N LYS A 102 18.31 -3.34 14.58
CA LYS A 102 17.08 -2.94 13.89
C LYS A 102 17.37 -2.56 12.43
N SER A 103 16.31 -2.38 11.65
CA SER A 103 16.39 -1.72 10.34
C SER A 103 17.10 -0.38 10.50
N ASP A 104 18.01 -0.06 9.58
CA ASP A 104 18.79 1.18 9.63
C ASP A 104 18.49 2.04 8.41
N CYS A 105 17.80 3.16 8.64
CA CYS A 105 17.36 4.10 7.60
C CYS A 105 18.16 5.42 7.58
N ARG A 106 19.33 5.47 8.24
CA ARG A 106 20.06 6.73 8.51
C ARG A 106 20.74 7.37 7.29
N LYS A 107 20.85 6.68 6.14
CA LYS A 107 21.50 7.22 4.93
C LYS A 107 20.61 7.02 3.70
N PHE A 108 20.26 8.10 3.02
CA PHE A 108 19.46 8.03 1.79
C PHE A 108 20.08 7.07 0.77
N GLY A 109 19.31 6.07 0.32
CA GLY A 109 19.74 5.06 -0.65
C GLY A 109 20.71 3.97 -0.16
N ARG A 110 21.07 3.90 1.14
CA ARG A 110 21.98 2.89 1.70
C ARG A 110 21.51 2.37 3.05
N ASN A 111 20.36 1.72 3.03
CA ASN A 111 19.65 1.27 4.22
C ASN A 111 19.56 -0.27 4.32
N ILE A 112 19.19 -0.76 5.51
CA ILE A 112 18.79 -2.16 5.71
C ILE A 112 17.30 -2.21 5.97
N LYS A 113 16.56 -2.84 5.05
CA LYS A 113 15.15 -3.19 5.18
C LYS A 113 15.06 -4.66 5.55
N LEU A 114 14.20 -4.99 6.51
CA LEU A 114 14.02 -6.35 6.97
C LEU A 114 12.78 -6.93 6.30
N ILE A 115 12.89 -8.14 5.75
CA ILE A 115 11.77 -8.85 5.16
C ILE A 115 10.87 -9.38 6.28
N THR A 116 9.56 -9.28 6.07
CA THR A 116 8.55 -9.69 7.06
C THR A 116 8.31 -11.19 6.98
N SER A 117 8.48 -11.88 8.11
CA SER A 117 8.06 -13.28 8.26
C SER A 117 6.54 -13.36 8.40
N PRO A 118 5.86 -14.37 7.83
CA PRO A 118 6.42 -15.47 7.03
C PRO A 118 6.39 -15.20 5.52
N ILE A 119 7.45 -15.53 4.77
CA ILE A 119 7.47 -15.44 3.30
C ILE A 119 6.69 -16.58 2.66
N SER A 120 6.29 -16.41 1.39
CA SER A 120 5.78 -17.49 0.55
C SER A 120 6.83 -17.90 -0.49
N VAL A 121 7.23 -19.17 -0.49
CA VAL A 121 8.13 -19.76 -1.47
C VAL A 121 7.35 -20.82 -2.22
N ASN A 122 7.06 -20.58 -3.50
CA ASN A 122 6.26 -21.49 -4.35
C ASN A 122 4.89 -21.87 -3.74
N GLY A 123 4.28 -20.96 -2.96
CA GLY A 123 3.00 -21.19 -2.29
C GLY A 123 3.11 -21.74 -0.86
N ASP A 124 4.30 -22.16 -0.44
CA ASP A 124 4.55 -22.65 0.92
C ASP A 124 5.01 -21.54 1.84
N ALA A 125 4.46 -21.56 3.06
CA ALA A 125 4.79 -20.60 4.10
C ALA A 125 6.15 -20.96 4.73
N SER A 126 7.12 -20.05 4.65
CA SER A 126 8.38 -20.15 5.36
C SER A 126 8.47 -19.05 6.40
N THR A 127 8.67 -19.41 7.68
CA THR A 127 8.83 -18.44 8.76
C THR A 127 10.31 -18.32 9.12
N LEU A 128 10.73 -17.19 9.67
CA LEU A 128 12.12 -17.01 10.13
C LEU A 128 12.55 -18.04 11.18
N GLU A 129 11.61 -18.64 11.92
CA GLU A 129 11.88 -19.67 12.92
C GLU A 129 12.15 -21.04 12.28
N ASN A 130 11.57 -21.30 11.11
CA ASN A 130 11.67 -22.58 10.40
C ASN A 130 12.62 -22.51 9.20
N ASP A 131 13.10 -21.31 8.86
CA ASP A 131 13.99 -21.04 7.74
C ASP A 131 15.39 -20.69 8.23
N VAL A 132 16.33 -21.58 7.98
CA VAL A 132 17.75 -21.39 8.34
C VAL A 132 18.53 -20.62 7.28
N SER A 133 17.90 -20.19 6.18
CA SER A 133 18.58 -19.42 5.14
C SER A 133 18.79 -17.97 5.57
N GLN A 134 19.92 -17.39 5.14
CA GLN A 134 20.15 -15.96 5.22
C GLN A 134 20.47 -15.41 3.84
N TRP A 135 19.65 -14.49 3.37
CA TRP A 135 19.83 -13.90 2.06
C TRP A 135 19.36 -12.44 2.02
N LEU A 136 19.80 -11.72 1.00
CA LEU A 136 19.36 -10.38 0.72
C LEU A 136 19.24 -10.11 -0.77
N VAL A 137 18.47 -9.09 -1.09
CA VAL A 137 18.40 -8.49 -2.43
C VAL A 137 18.66 -6.98 -2.34
N SER A 138 19.36 -6.42 -3.32
CA SER A 138 19.61 -4.97 -3.41
C SER A 138 18.46 -4.22 -4.07
N GLU A 139 18.03 -3.06 -3.56
CA GLU A 139 17.03 -2.23 -4.25
C GLU A 139 17.50 -1.70 -5.62
N ALA A 140 18.81 -1.52 -5.79
CA ALA A 140 19.43 -1.14 -7.06
C ALA A 140 20.58 -2.10 -7.40
N GLY A 141 20.71 -2.46 -8.69
CA GLY A 141 21.87 -3.20 -9.20
C GLY A 141 21.72 -4.71 -9.31
N ASN A 142 20.49 -5.26 -9.32
CA ASN A 142 20.18 -6.66 -9.61
C ASN A 142 20.99 -7.71 -8.81
N LYS A 143 21.38 -7.38 -7.57
CA LYS A 143 22.16 -8.29 -6.73
C LYS A 143 21.27 -9.12 -5.83
N PHE A 144 21.47 -10.43 -5.88
CA PHE A 144 21.07 -11.37 -4.85
C PHE A 144 22.32 -11.79 -4.07
N CYS A 145 22.26 -11.86 -2.74
CA CYS A 145 23.35 -12.43 -1.95
C CYS A 145 22.86 -13.47 -0.95
N ALA A 146 23.56 -14.59 -0.88
CA ALA A 146 23.46 -15.55 0.22
C ALA A 146 24.55 -15.25 1.26
N ILE A 147 24.21 -15.36 2.54
CA ILE A 147 25.10 -15.07 3.68
C ILE A 147 25.12 -16.28 4.60
N ASP A 148 26.26 -16.59 5.19
CA ASP A 148 26.44 -17.76 6.08
C ASP A 148 26.07 -17.48 7.55
N LYS A 149 25.82 -16.22 7.90
CA LYS A 149 25.60 -15.76 9.27
C LYS A 149 24.39 -14.85 9.39
N PRO A 150 23.61 -14.98 10.48
CA PRO A 150 22.45 -14.13 10.71
C PRO A 150 22.83 -12.69 11.05
N TYR A 151 21.88 -11.77 10.89
CA TYR A 151 22.03 -10.36 11.24
C TYR A 151 21.93 -10.14 12.76
N HIS A 152 22.94 -10.61 13.48
CA HIS A 152 23.11 -10.45 14.93
C HIS A 152 24.26 -9.49 15.26
N LYS A 153 24.18 -8.77 16.37
CA LYS A 153 25.29 -7.93 16.85
C LYS A 153 26.53 -8.75 17.21
N SER A 154 26.33 -9.98 17.68
CA SER A 154 27.42 -10.94 17.96
C SER A 154 28.21 -11.27 16.70
N GLN A 155 27.58 -11.27 15.53
CA GLN A 155 28.20 -11.56 14.24
C GLN A 155 29.40 -10.65 13.93
N ALA A 156 29.43 -9.43 14.48
CA ALA A 156 30.59 -8.54 14.36
C ALA A 156 31.89 -9.15 14.91
N LYS A 157 31.82 -10.13 15.82
CA LYS A 157 32.96 -10.85 16.40
C LYS A 157 33.19 -12.24 15.81
N GLU A 158 32.39 -12.66 14.82
CA GLU A 158 32.51 -13.97 14.18
C GLU A 158 32.99 -13.80 12.74
N PRO A 159 33.73 -14.74 12.15
CA PRO A 159 33.97 -14.72 10.72
C PRO A 159 32.65 -14.88 9.94
N ALA A 160 32.57 -14.32 8.74
CA ALA A 160 31.41 -14.47 7.86
C ALA A 160 31.74 -14.26 6.40
N MET A 161 30.88 -14.81 5.56
CA MET A 161 30.97 -14.78 4.11
C MET A 161 29.61 -14.48 3.49
N ALA A 162 29.63 -13.75 2.37
CA ALA A 162 28.49 -13.56 1.52
C ALA A 162 28.90 -13.75 0.07
N VAL A 163 28.05 -14.44 -0.68
CA VAL A 163 28.21 -14.65 -2.12
C VAL A 163 27.10 -13.88 -2.80
N CYS A 164 27.46 -12.85 -3.57
CA CYS A 164 26.54 -12.01 -4.30
C CYS A 164 26.60 -12.33 -5.80
N ILE A 165 25.44 -12.59 -6.40
CA ILE A 165 25.28 -12.88 -7.82
C ILE A 165 24.64 -11.66 -8.48
N ASP A 166 25.21 -11.25 -9.61
CA ASP A 166 24.63 -10.24 -10.50
C ASP A 166 23.83 -10.93 -11.59
N ASP A 167 22.55 -11.17 -11.32
CA ASP A 167 21.65 -11.82 -12.27
C ASP A 167 20.24 -11.29 -12.07
N VAL A 168 19.66 -10.74 -13.14
CA VAL A 168 18.35 -10.12 -13.10
C VAL A 168 17.23 -11.12 -12.79
N THR A 169 17.36 -12.37 -13.24
CA THR A 169 16.33 -13.41 -13.07
C THR A 169 16.29 -13.85 -11.61
N ILE A 170 17.44 -14.18 -11.04
CA ILE A 170 17.58 -14.57 -9.63
C ILE A 170 17.14 -13.41 -8.73
N PHE A 171 17.62 -12.19 -9.01
CA PHE A 171 17.23 -11.01 -8.27
C PHE A 171 15.71 -10.81 -8.27
N THR A 172 15.08 -10.88 -9.44
CA THR A 172 13.62 -10.68 -9.59
C THR A 172 12.87 -11.71 -8.74
N ARG A 173 13.25 -12.99 -8.83
CA ARG A 173 12.58 -14.05 -8.08
C ARG A 173 12.67 -13.86 -6.56
N PHE A 174 13.85 -13.57 -6.03
CA PHE A 174 14.00 -13.35 -4.60
C PHE A 174 13.40 -12.03 -4.13
N ASN A 175 13.36 -11.01 -5.00
CA ASN A 175 12.68 -9.75 -4.68
C ASN A 175 11.16 -9.91 -4.61
N GLU A 176 10.54 -10.82 -5.38
CA GLU A 176 9.13 -11.20 -5.23
C GLU A 176 8.87 -11.87 -3.88
N ILE A 177 9.69 -12.87 -3.52
CA ILE A 177 9.60 -13.59 -2.24
C ILE A 177 9.73 -12.61 -1.06
N ALA A 178 10.66 -11.65 -1.17
CA ALA A 178 10.91 -10.61 -0.16
C ALA A 178 9.72 -9.67 0.10
N LEU A 179 8.70 -9.70 -0.74
CA LEU A 179 7.57 -8.78 -0.68
C LEU A 179 6.26 -9.50 -0.25
N MET A 180 6.16 -10.85 -0.28
CA MET A 180 4.92 -11.62 0.01
C MET A 180 4.89 -12.25 1.42
N PRO A 181 4.23 -11.65 2.43
CA PRO A 181 3.86 -12.37 3.65
C PRO A 181 2.59 -13.22 3.45
N ASN A 182 2.55 -14.45 3.97
CA ASN A 182 1.47 -15.44 3.72
C ASN A 182 0.04 -14.90 3.90
N LEU A 183 -0.74 -14.93 2.81
CA LEU A 183 -2.20 -14.86 2.82
C LEU A 183 -2.77 -16.26 2.54
N LYS A 184 -2.67 -17.21 3.48
CA LYS A 184 -3.55 -18.40 3.44
C LYS A 184 -4.94 -17.99 3.92
N LEU A 185 -5.71 -17.31 3.06
CA LEU A 185 -7.16 -17.24 3.22
C LEU A 185 -7.70 -18.59 2.76
N SER A 186 -8.39 -19.31 3.64
CA SER A 186 -9.09 -20.54 3.30
C SER A 186 -10.09 -20.27 2.18
N LEU A 187 -9.71 -20.57 0.93
CA LEU A 187 -10.63 -20.67 -0.19
C LEU A 187 -11.52 -21.90 0.06
N GLY A 188 -12.72 -21.66 0.59
CA GLY A 188 -13.79 -22.64 0.49
C GLY A 188 -14.13 -22.90 -0.99
N PRO A 189 -14.72 -24.07 -1.34
CA PRO A 189 -14.84 -24.57 -2.71
C PRO A 189 -15.81 -23.80 -3.64
N PHE A 190 -16.07 -22.51 -3.39
CA PHE A 190 -16.95 -21.68 -4.21
C PHE A 190 -16.26 -21.04 -5.43
N CYS A 191 -14.92 -21.08 -5.51
CA CYS A 191 -14.13 -20.35 -6.52
C CYS A 191 -13.60 -21.19 -7.70
N ILE A 192 -14.16 -22.37 -8.00
CA ILE A 192 -13.73 -23.18 -9.17
C ILE A 192 -14.72 -23.08 -10.36
N LYS A 193 -15.87 -22.41 -10.21
CA LYS A 193 -16.90 -22.35 -11.28
C LYS A 193 -16.82 -21.16 -12.25
N HIS A 194 -15.82 -20.28 -12.15
CA HIS A 194 -15.77 -19.07 -13.00
C HIS A 194 -14.46 -18.80 -13.75
N LEU A 195 -13.48 -19.71 -13.72
CA LEU A 195 -12.19 -19.55 -14.41
C LEU A 195 -12.10 -20.36 -15.72
N ARG A 196 -13.12 -20.27 -16.57
CA ARG A 196 -13.01 -20.62 -18.00
C ARG A 196 -13.67 -19.51 -18.83
N LYS A 197 -12.92 -18.44 -19.07
CA LYS A 197 -13.11 -17.48 -20.20
C LYS A 197 -12.14 -16.30 -20.03
N ILE A 198 -10.83 -16.55 -20.08
CA ILE A 198 -9.86 -15.48 -20.36
C ILE A 198 -8.85 -16.08 -21.32
N GLN A 199 -9.10 -15.86 -22.62
CA GLN A 199 -8.07 -15.89 -23.66
C GLN A 199 -7.98 -14.46 -24.20
N GLU A 200 -6.75 -13.97 -24.29
CA GLU A 200 -6.31 -12.63 -24.64
C GLU A 200 -6.78 -12.23 -26.03
N LYS A 201 -7.22 -10.97 -26.14
CA LYS A 201 -7.15 -10.22 -27.39
C LYS A 201 -6.74 -8.77 -27.10
N PRO A 202 -6.01 -8.13 -28.02
CA PRO A 202 -5.21 -6.95 -27.75
C PRO A 202 -6.08 -5.73 -27.45
N LEU A 203 -5.82 -5.15 -26.28
CA LEU A 203 -6.46 -4.00 -25.67
C LEU A 203 -6.09 -2.69 -26.38
N LEU A 204 -6.36 -2.58 -27.67
CA LEU A 204 -6.26 -1.32 -28.43
C LEU A 204 -7.25 -1.21 -29.60
N GLN A 205 -8.07 -2.24 -29.84
CA GLN A 205 -9.10 -2.20 -30.89
C GLN A 205 -10.54 -2.36 -30.37
N GLU A 206 -10.74 -2.56 -29.06
CA GLU A 206 -12.06 -2.80 -28.45
C GLU A 206 -12.63 -1.59 -27.67
N MET A 207 -12.00 -0.41 -27.77
CA MET A 207 -12.62 0.85 -27.35
C MET A 207 -13.73 1.31 -28.33
N GLN A 208 -13.90 0.64 -29.48
CA GLN A 208 -14.84 1.04 -30.53
C GLN A 208 -16.13 0.20 -30.61
N THR A 209 -16.33 -0.85 -29.81
CA THR A 209 -17.50 -1.76 -29.96
C THR A 209 -18.39 -1.94 -28.72
N GLY A 210 -18.29 -1.06 -27.71
CA GLY A 210 -19.44 -0.70 -26.86
C GLY A 210 -20.15 -1.82 -26.07
N LYS A 211 -19.45 -2.88 -25.64
CA LYS A 211 -20.07 -4.01 -24.91
C LYS A 211 -19.67 -4.15 -23.43
N LEU A 212 -18.54 -3.59 -23.01
CA LEU A 212 -18.16 -3.49 -21.58
C LEU A 212 -18.75 -2.24 -20.89
N THR A 213 -19.43 -1.39 -21.65
CA THR A 213 -20.02 -0.14 -21.20
C THR A 213 -21.20 -0.36 -20.26
N HIS A 214 -22.15 -1.27 -20.50
CA HIS A 214 -23.43 -1.27 -19.78
C HIS A 214 -23.38 -1.51 -18.25
N LYS A 215 -22.46 -2.31 -17.71
CA LYS A 215 -22.42 -2.60 -16.25
C LYS A 215 -21.72 -1.51 -15.44
N LEU A 216 -20.59 -0.98 -15.94
CA LEU A 216 -19.84 0.10 -15.27
C LEU A 216 -20.45 1.48 -15.56
N LEU A 217 -21.01 1.70 -16.77
CA LEU A 217 -21.88 2.86 -17.02
C LEU A 217 -23.08 2.78 -16.09
N GLY A 218 -23.78 1.64 -15.93
CA GLY A 218 -24.94 1.55 -15.04
C GLY A 218 -24.69 2.04 -13.61
N LEU A 219 -23.55 1.69 -12.98
CA LEU A 219 -23.27 2.09 -11.59
C LEU A 219 -23.00 3.60 -11.40
N LEU A 220 -22.50 4.30 -12.43
CA LEU A 220 -22.19 5.73 -12.41
C LEU A 220 -23.27 6.58 -13.09
N ILE A 221 -23.97 6.02 -14.07
CA ILE A 221 -25.00 6.69 -14.86
C ILE A 221 -26.32 6.67 -14.10
N ILE A 222 -26.77 5.54 -13.53
CA ILE A 222 -28.08 5.47 -12.84
C ILE A 222 -28.23 6.53 -11.74
N PRO A 223 -27.24 6.76 -10.85
CA PRO A 223 -27.38 7.77 -9.80
C PRO A 223 -27.28 9.22 -10.30
N VAL A 224 -26.71 9.43 -11.50
CA VAL A 224 -26.41 10.77 -12.03
C VAL A 224 -27.29 11.11 -13.25
N GLU A 225 -28.09 10.16 -13.76
CA GLU A 225 -29.07 10.32 -14.84
C GLU A 225 -29.99 11.50 -14.59
N HIS A 226 -30.53 11.58 -13.37
CA HIS A 226 -31.43 12.64 -12.92
C HIS A 226 -30.73 13.98 -12.67
N VAL A 227 -29.40 14.03 -12.80
CA VAL A 227 -28.56 15.24 -12.67
C VAL A 227 -28.13 15.75 -14.05
N VAL A 228 -27.92 14.84 -15.00
CA VAL A 228 -27.44 15.16 -16.35
C VAL A 228 -28.57 15.39 -17.36
N ALA A 229 -29.78 14.93 -17.06
CA ALA A 229 -30.98 15.20 -17.84
C ALA A 229 -32.02 15.94 -16.98
N LEU A 230 -32.85 16.75 -17.64
CA LEU A 230 -33.97 17.40 -16.96
C LEU A 230 -34.97 16.34 -16.49
N ASN A 231 -35.20 16.30 -15.18
CA ASN A 231 -36.27 15.52 -14.57
C ASN A 231 -37.15 16.50 -13.77
N ALA A 232 -38.46 16.47 -14.01
CA ALA A 232 -39.40 17.37 -13.36
C ALA A 232 -39.45 17.14 -11.83
N ASP A 233 -39.30 15.89 -11.41
CA ASP A 233 -39.50 15.42 -10.04
C ASP A 233 -38.21 15.47 -9.22
N ASN A 234 -37.04 15.29 -9.85
CA ASN A 234 -35.75 15.41 -9.15
C ASN A 234 -35.26 16.87 -9.11
N LYS A 235 -34.78 17.32 -7.95
CA LYS A 235 -34.18 18.64 -7.73
C LYS A 235 -32.87 18.48 -6.98
N PHE A 236 -31.86 19.28 -7.31
CA PHE A 236 -30.52 19.11 -6.75
C PHE A 236 -29.72 20.40 -6.66
N ILE A 237 -28.71 20.37 -5.80
CA ILE A 237 -27.58 21.29 -5.84
C ILE A 237 -26.34 20.52 -6.29
N ALA A 238 -25.53 21.15 -7.14
CA ALA A 238 -24.25 20.62 -7.54
C ALA A 238 -23.13 21.60 -7.16
N TYR A 239 -22.07 21.05 -6.58
CA TYR A 239 -20.97 21.85 -6.04
C TYR A 239 -19.62 21.26 -6.44
N SER A 240 -18.65 22.13 -6.75
CA SER A 240 -17.30 21.72 -7.17
C SER A 240 -16.35 22.90 -7.17
N ASN A 241 -15.09 22.67 -6.85
CA ASN A 241 -14.03 23.67 -7.05
C ASN A 241 -13.52 23.76 -8.49
N VAL A 242 -13.84 22.76 -9.32
CA VAL A 242 -13.59 22.76 -10.76
C VAL A 242 -14.90 22.37 -11.44
N PRO A 243 -15.88 23.29 -11.51
CA PRO A 243 -17.14 23.02 -12.20
C PRO A 243 -16.91 22.83 -13.72
N PRO A 244 -17.76 22.05 -14.39
CA PRO A 244 -17.69 21.92 -15.84
C PRO A 244 -17.89 23.27 -16.54
N ASP A 245 -17.17 23.48 -17.65
CA ASP A 245 -17.32 24.62 -18.56
C ASP A 245 -17.09 26.02 -17.94
N LEU A 246 -16.57 26.09 -16.70
CA LEU A 246 -16.29 27.32 -15.97
C LEU A 246 -14.80 27.39 -15.58
N PRO A 247 -13.94 27.93 -16.46
CA PRO A 247 -12.53 28.05 -16.17
C PRO A 247 -12.27 29.15 -15.11
N LYS A 248 -11.23 28.94 -14.27
CA LYS A 248 -10.66 29.96 -13.35
C LYS A 248 -11.54 30.39 -12.17
N VAL A 249 -12.41 29.53 -11.65
CA VAL A 249 -13.14 29.85 -10.40
C VAL A 249 -12.19 29.87 -9.20
N LYS A 250 -12.24 30.94 -8.40
CA LYS A 250 -11.44 31.08 -7.18
C LYS A 250 -12.23 30.57 -5.97
N THR A 251 -11.97 29.34 -5.55
CA THR A 251 -12.41 28.82 -4.25
C THR A 251 -11.26 28.14 -3.54
N LYS A 252 -11.30 28.15 -2.20
CA LYS A 252 -10.35 27.42 -1.36
C LYS A 252 -10.87 26.06 -0.93
N SER A 253 -12.16 25.77 -1.15
CA SER A 253 -12.70 24.43 -0.90
C SER A 253 -12.30 23.49 -2.02
N ASN A 254 -12.13 22.21 -1.71
CA ASN A 254 -11.92 21.16 -2.72
C ASN A 254 -13.13 20.23 -2.87
N SER A 255 -14.15 20.42 -2.01
CA SER A 255 -15.35 19.61 -1.96
C SER A 255 -16.07 19.62 -3.31
N LYS A 256 -16.45 18.42 -3.79
CA LYS A 256 -17.29 18.22 -4.97
C LYS A 256 -18.38 17.20 -4.69
N GLY A 257 -19.54 17.37 -5.30
CA GLY A 257 -20.66 16.48 -5.09
C GLY A 257 -21.99 17.03 -5.60
N VAL A 258 -23.03 16.23 -5.37
CA VAL A 258 -24.42 16.53 -5.71
C VAL A 258 -25.30 16.11 -4.55
N LEU A 259 -26.20 16.98 -4.12
CA LEU A 259 -27.24 16.66 -3.13
C LEU A 259 -28.59 16.81 -3.84
N MET A 260 -29.33 15.71 -3.94
CA MET A 260 -30.57 15.62 -4.72
C MET A 260 -31.73 15.08 -3.89
N MET A 261 -32.94 15.45 -4.28
CA MET A 261 -34.19 15.03 -3.65
C MET A 261 -35.34 15.02 -4.66
N ASN A 262 -36.37 14.24 -4.37
CA ASN A 262 -37.68 14.40 -4.98
C ASN A 262 -38.61 15.18 -4.04
N PRO A 263 -39.01 16.42 -4.35
CA PRO A 263 -39.92 17.18 -3.48
C PRO A 263 -41.34 16.60 -3.36
N GLY A 264 -41.72 15.70 -4.27
CA GLY A 264 -43.06 15.10 -4.33
C GLY A 264 -43.18 13.74 -3.63
N VAL A 265 -42.07 13.13 -3.22
CA VAL A 265 -42.03 11.79 -2.61
C VAL A 265 -41.21 11.84 -1.34
N ALA A 266 -41.85 11.46 -0.22
CA ALA A 266 -41.21 11.45 1.08
C ALA A 266 -40.00 10.51 1.12
N ASP A 267 -38.91 10.99 1.72
CA ASP A 267 -37.67 10.25 1.97
C ASP A 267 -36.91 9.78 0.71
N GLU A 268 -37.24 10.34 -0.45
CA GLU A 268 -36.48 10.08 -1.68
C GLU A 268 -35.39 11.14 -1.87
N ALA A 269 -34.20 10.88 -1.31
CA ALA A 269 -33.04 11.75 -1.45
C ALA A 269 -31.71 10.99 -1.54
N ALA A 270 -30.74 11.61 -2.22
CA ALA A 270 -29.41 11.05 -2.37
C ALA A 270 -28.31 12.12 -2.26
N TRP A 271 -27.16 11.70 -1.76
CA TRP A 271 -25.97 12.54 -1.67
C TRP A 271 -24.76 11.84 -2.28
N ILE A 272 -24.17 12.50 -3.27
CA ILE A 272 -22.98 12.05 -3.98
C ILE A 272 -21.80 12.93 -3.58
N VAL A 273 -20.70 12.30 -3.18
CA VAL A 273 -19.40 12.96 -2.93
C VAL A 273 -18.38 12.37 -3.88
N HIS A 274 -17.62 13.22 -4.58
CA HIS A 274 -16.63 12.73 -5.54
C HIS A 274 -15.39 13.61 -5.62
N THR A 275 -14.39 13.12 -6.36
CA THR A 275 -13.09 13.79 -6.56
C THR A 275 -12.88 14.28 -7.98
N VAL A 276 -13.72 13.83 -8.93
CA VAL A 276 -13.64 14.13 -10.38
C VAL A 276 -13.81 15.64 -10.67
N PRO A 277 -12.81 16.34 -11.22
CA PRO A 277 -12.97 17.72 -11.69
C PRO A 277 -13.75 17.78 -13.00
N GLY A 278 -14.53 18.84 -13.22
CA GLY A 278 -15.34 19.01 -14.43
C GLY A 278 -16.58 18.10 -14.51
N PHE A 279 -16.96 17.46 -13.40
CA PHE A 279 -18.09 16.53 -13.30
C PHE A 279 -19.01 16.91 -12.12
N PRO A 280 -20.31 16.59 -12.19
CA PRO A 280 -21.09 16.27 -13.40
C PRO A 280 -21.47 17.51 -14.21
N LYS A 281 -21.85 17.33 -15.49
CA LYS A 281 -22.45 18.39 -16.29
C LYS A 281 -23.95 18.48 -16.01
N ALA A 282 -24.34 19.38 -15.10
CA ALA A 282 -25.74 19.59 -14.74
C ALA A 282 -26.62 19.87 -15.98
N LEU A 283 -27.65 19.05 -16.19
CA LEU A 283 -28.65 19.17 -17.25
C LEU A 283 -28.12 19.17 -18.70
N ARG A 284 -26.90 18.64 -18.95
CA ARG A 284 -26.23 18.69 -20.26
C ARG A 284 -25.74 17.34 -20.78
N GLY A 285 -26.40 16.27 -20.37
CA GLY A 285 -26.05 14.90 -20.76
C GLY A 285 -24.84 14.35 -20.00
N TYR A 286 -24.78 13.02 -19.91
CA TYR A 286 -23.68 12.35 -19.23
C TYR A 286 -22.40 12.47 -20.05
N VAL A 287 -21.38 13.11 -19.47
CA VAL A 287 -20.02 13.14 -20.02
C VAL A 287 -19.05 13.01 -18.86
N PHE A 288 -18.32 11.89 -18.83
CA PHE A 288 -17.16 11.77 -17.95
C PHE A 288 -15.98 12.56 -18.56
N PRO A 289 -15.30 13.44 -17.80
CA PRO A 289 -14.22 14.27 -18.34
C PRO A 289 -13.07 13.42 -18.94
N PRO A 290 -12.74 13.56 -20.24
CA PRO A 290 -11.75 12.70 -20.88
C PRO A 290 -10.35 12.74 -20.23
N ALA A 291 -9.94 13.91 -19.72
CA ALA A 291 -8.66 14.10 -19.04
C ALA A 291 -8.55 13.37 -17.69
N GLU A 292 -9.67 12.87 -17.17
CA GLU A 292 -9.78 12.23 -15.85
C GLU A 292 -9.93 10.70 -15.98
N ILE A 293 -10.07 10.16 -17.19
CA ILE A 293 -10.21 8.71 -17.43
C ILE A 293 -8.97 7.92 -16.99
N GLN A 294 -7.79 8.51 -17.13
CA GLN A 294 -6.52 7.86 -16.78
C GLN A 294 -6.13 8.03 -15.31
N LYS A 295 -6.96 8.69 -14.50
CA LYS A 295 -6.66 9.00 -13.09
C LYS A 295 -7.55 8.22 -12.13
N GLY A 296 -7.00 7.89 -10.97
CA GLY A 296 -7.74 7.34 -9.85
C GLY A 296 -8.70 8.38 -9.27
N HIS A 297 -9.97 8.00 -9.15
CA HIS A 297 -11.03 8.80 -8.55
C HIS A 297 -11.83 7.99 -7.55
N LEU A 298 -12.31 8.69 -6.52
CA LEU A 298 -13.27 8.16 -5.56
C LEU A 298 -14.62 8.85 -5.73
N LEU A 299 -15.69 8.04 -5.69
CA LEU A 299 -17.08 8.45 -5.65
C LEU A 299 -17.82 7.67 -4.56
N ILE A 300 -18.68 8.35 -3.81
CA ILE A 300 -19.55 7.78 -2.79
C ILE A 300 -20.96 8.27 -3.10
N CYS A 301 -21.92 7.36 -3.20
CA CYS A 301 -23.34 7.67 -3.35
C CYS A 301 -24.09 7.10 -2.13
N LEU A 302 -24.83 7.95 -1.43
CA LEU A 302 -25.61 7.59 -0.25
C LEU A 302 -27.08 7.90 -0.50
N THR A 303 -27.95 6.93 -0.32
CA THR A 303 -29.39 7.17 -0.16
C THR A 303 -29.64 7.68 1.25
N ILE A 304 -30.32 8.81 1.40
CA ILE A 304 -30.50 9.51 2.66
C ILE A 304 -31.97 9.86 2.86
N MET A 305 -32.42 9.88 4.11
CA MET A 305 -33.73 10.45 4.44
C MET A 305 -33.71 11.96 4.18
N GLU A 306 -34.86 12.53 3.84
CA GLU A 306 -34.99 13.97 3.58
C GLU A 306 -34.58 14.82 4.78
N SER A 307 -34.85 14.31 5.99
CA SER A 307 -34.46 14.93 7.26
C SER A 307 -32.94 15.16 7.39
N GLN A 308 -32.11 14.42 6.65
CA GLN A 308 -30.65 14.54 6.69
C GLN A 308 -30.11 15.65 5.76
N ILE A 309 -30.94 16.22 4.89
CA ILE A 309 -30.51 17.24 3.90
C ILE A 309 -30.03 18.51 4.59
N ASP A 310 -30.79 19.06 5.55
CA ASP A 310 -30.39 20.28 6.26
C ASP A 310 -29.15 20.08 7.17
N PRO A 311 -29.01 18.95 7.91
CA PRO A 311 -27.77 18.56 8.58
C PRO A 311 -26.56 18.48 7.64
N ILE A 312 -26.69 17.85 6.47
CA ILE A 312 -25.63 17.79 5.46
C ILE A 312 -25.30 19.20 4.97
N ALA A 313 -26.31 20.01 4.64
CA ALA A 313 -26.12 21.39 4.20
C ALA A 313 -25.34 22.22 5.22
N ARG A 314 -25.60 22.05 6.53
CA ARG A 314 -24.82 22.69 7.60
C ARG A 314 -23.33 22.35 7.53
N THR A 315 -22.97 21.11 7.21
CA THR A 315 -21.56 20.70 7.06
C THR A 315 -20.92 21.25 5.80
N LEU A 316 -21.65 21.26 4.68
CA LEU A 316 -21.20 21.84 3.42
C LEU A 316 -20.97 23.34 3.58
N ARG A 317 -21.88 24.05 4.24
CA ARG A 317 -21.74 25.47 4.58
C ARG A 317 -20.39 25.79 5.23
N ILE A 318 -19.98 24.99 6.22
CA ILE A 318 -18.69 25.17 6.90
C ILE A 318 -17.50 24.86 5.98
N ALA A 319 -17.63 23.90 5.07
CA ALA A 319 -16.63 23.58 4.05
C ALA A 319 -16.61 24.58 2.87
N THR A 320 -17.56 25.51 2.82
CA THR A 320 -17.69 26.60 1.83
C THR A 320 -17.41 26.16 0.38
N PRO A 321 -18.06 25.10 -0.14
CA PRO A 321 -17.91 24.70 -1.52
C PRO A 321 -18.52 25.75 -2.44
N LEU A 322 -18.09 25.75 -3.71
CA LEU A 322 -18.75 26.54 -4.75
C LEU A 322 -19.96 25.76 -5.28
N ILE A 323 -21.16 26.30 -5.08
CA ILE A 323 -22.38 25.82 -5.74
C ILE A 323 -22.40 26.37 -7.18
N TYR A 324 -22.53 25.51 -8.18
CA TYR A 324 -22.58 25.91 -9.60
C TYR A 324 -23.92 25.58 -10.27
N HIS A 325 -24.78 24.81 -9.60
CA HIS A 325 -26.15 24.56 -10.01
C HIS A 325 -27.05 24.40 -8.78
N SER A 326 -28.27 24.93 -8.85
CA SER A 326 -29.32 24.75 -7.86
C SER A 326 -30.67 24.96 -8.52
N ASP A 327 -31.54 23.97 -8.47
CA ASP A 327 -32.93 24.06 -8.94
C ASP A 327 -33.96 23.69 -7.86
N ILE A 328 -33.52 23.53 -6.61
CA ILE A 328 -34.38 23.23 -5.45
C ILE A 328 -35.39 24.38 -5.22
N PRO A 329 -36.70 24.10 -5.16
CA PRO A 329 -37.73 25.13 -5.04
C PRO A 329 -37.71 25.83 -3.67
N ASP A 330 -38.18 27.08 -3.64
CA ASP A 330 -38.17 27.91 -2.43
C ASP A 330 -38.95 27.30 -1.26
N THR A 331 -40.00 26.52 -1.54
CA THR A 331 -40.76 25.79 -0.51
C THR A 331 -39.87 24.81 0.27
N GLN A 332 -38.97 24.12 -0.42
CA GLN A 332 -37.99 23.19 0.16
C GLN A 332 -36.82 23.94 0.82
N MET A 333 -36.44 25.10 0.28
CA MET A 333 -35.41 25.95 0.90
C MET A 333 -35.87 26.58 2.21
N ASN A 334 -37.12 27.05 2.27
CA ASN A 334 -37.66 27.75 3.42
C ASN A 334 -37.86 26.83 4.63
N SER A 335 -38.09 25.53 4.40
CA SER A 335 -38.12 24.52 5.46
C SER A 335 -36.73 24.07 5.92
N ARG A 336 -35.66 24.44 5.19
CA ARG A 336 -34.27 23.97 5.39
C ARG A 336 -33.30 25.15 5.44
N PRO A 337 -33.18 25.83 6.60
CA PRO A 337 -32.46 27.09 6.69
C PRO A 337 -30.96 26.97 6.39
N ASN A 338 -30.31 25.84 6.66
CA ASN A 338 -28.91 25.65 6.26
C ASN A 338 -28.79 25.39 4.77
N LEU A 339 -29.73 24.68 4.15
CA LEU A 339 -29.73 24.50 2.70
C LEU A 339 -29.91 25.84 1.98
N LYS A 340 -30.88 26.64 2.40
CA LYS A 340 -31.10 27.99 1.85
C LYS A 340 -29.84 28.84 1.94
N LYS A 341 -29.23 28.91 3.12
CA LYS A 341 -28.01 29.69 3.36
C LYS A 341 -26.79 29.18 2.58
N LEU A 342 -26.73 27.88 2.28
CA LEU A 342 -25.69 27.29 1.45
C LEU A 342 -25.81 27.80 0.01
N VAL A 343 -27.00 27.75 -0.55
CA VAL A 343 -27.28 28.17 -1.93
C VAL A 343 -27.17 29.68 -2.09
N ASP A 344 -27.63 30.45 -1.11
CA ASP A 344 -27.50 31.91 -1.08
C ASP A 344 -26.03 32.37 -0.89
N GLY A 345 -25.10 31.45 -0.62
CA GLY A 345 -23.67 31.76 -0.47
C GLY A 345 -23.32 32.50 0.84
N GLU A 346 -24.14 32.37 1.89
CA GLU A 346 -23.92 33.09 3.15
C GLU A 346 -22.67 32.57 3.87
N SER A 347 -21.61 33.38 3.89
CA SER A 347 -20.28 32.99 4.42
C SER A 347 -20.06 33.33 5.90
N ARG A 348 -21.03 33.96 6.57
CA ARG A 348 -20.94 34.33 7.99
C ARG A 348 -21.24 33.12 8.88
N PHE A 349 -20.20 32.62 9.55
CA PHE A 349 -20.32 31.57 10.57
C PHE A 349 -19.99 32.13 11.94
N MET A 350 -20.93 31.97 12.87
CA MET A 350 -20.62 32.07 14.30
C MET A 350 -19.92 30.78 14.74
N PRO A 351 -18.94 30.86 15.65
CA PRO A 351 -18.30 29.67 16.22
C PRO A 351 -19.35 28.67 16.77
N PRO A 352 -19.09 27.34 16.69
CA PRO A 352 -17.81 26.72 16.34
C PRO A 352 -17.55 26.65 14.83
N LEU A 353 -16.30 26.94 14.42
CA LEU A 353 -15.84 26.88 13.02
C LEU A 353 -15.49 25.46 12.55
N THR A 354 -15.94 24.45 13.29
CA THR A 354 -15.81 23.03 12.99
C THR A 354 -17.09 22.33 13.39
N VAL A 355 -17.53 21.36 12.60
CA VAL A 355 -18.72 20.55 12.90
C VAL A 355 -18.40 19.07 12.75
N SER A 356 -19.07 18.25 13.57
CA SER A 356 -19.14 16.80 13.45
C SER A 356 -20.63 16.48 13.39
N GLN A 357 -21.10 16.05 12.22
CA GLN A 357 -22.49 15.70 12.01
C GLN A 357 -22.59 14.20 11.77
N GLU A 358 -23.47 13.54 12.49
CA GLU A 358 -23.81 12.15 12.26
C GLU A 358 -25.12 12.09 11.48
N ILE A 359 -25.19 11.22 10.47
CA ILE A 359 -26.37 10.90 9.69
C ILE A 359 -26.45 9.37 9.53
N SER A 360 -27.63 8.88 9.19
CA SER A 360 -27.84 7.48 8.81
C SER A 360 -28.40 7.42 7.40
N THR A 361 -27.97 6.43 6.62
CA THR A 361 -28.58 6.17 5.31
C THR A 361 -29.99 5.62 5.47
N GLU A 362 -30.81 5.82 4.44
CA GLU A 362 -32.15 5.27 4.37
C GLU A 362 -32.07 3.74 4.14
N SER A 363 -32.12 2.96 5.22
CA SER A 363 -32.21 1.49 5.18
C SER A 363 -32.59 0.92 6.56
N ALA A 364 -33.12 -0.30 6.60
CA ALA A 364 -33.59 -0.96 7.83
C ALA A 364 -32.52 -1.09 8.93
N GLN A 365 -31.23 -1.11 8.57
CA GLN A 365 -30.11 -1.15 9.52
C GLN A 365 -29.30 0.17 9.56
N GLY A 366 -29.54 1.09 8.63
CA GLY A 366 -28.93 2.43 8.54
C GLY A 366 -27.41 2.45 8.58
N LEU A 367 -26.72 2.63 7.45
CA LEU A 367 -25.28 2.86 7.46
C LEU A 367 -24.99 4.17 8.19
N LYS A 368 -24.17 4.10 9.23
CA LYS A 368 -23.81 5.22 10.07
C LYS A 368 -22.69 6.03 9.42
N VAL A 369 -22.99 7.29 9.09
CA VAL A 369 -22.07 8.19 8.39
C VAL A 369 -21.78 9.40 9.28
N THR A 370 -20.49 9.74 9.43
CA THR A 370 -20.07 10.93 10.16
C THR A 370 -19.34 11.89 9.24
N ILE A 371 -19.83 13.13 9.16
CA ILE A 371 -19.26 14.21 8.37
C ILE A 371 -18.50 15.15 9.30
N TYR A 372 -17.23 15.38 9.00
CA TYR A 372 -16.39 16.34 9.69
C TYR A 372 -16.09 17.50 8.74
N SER A 373 -16.47 18.72 9.13
CA SER A 373 -16.14 19.91 8.34
C SER A 373 -15.43 20.96 9.19
N LYS A 374 -14.52 21.70 8.55
CA LYS A 374 -13.87 22.86 9.14
C LYS A 374 -13.91 24.05 8.19
N GLY A 375 -14.11 25.24 8.75
CA GLY A 375 -13.97 26.48 8.00
C GLY A 375 -12.52 26.96 7.97
N GLU A 376 -12.20 27.81 6.99
CA GLU A 376 -10.87 28.45 6.83
C GLU A 376 -10.38 29.09 8.13
N LYS A 377 -11.25 29.84 8.82
CA LYS A 377 -10.91 30.60 10.03
C LYS A 377 -10.60 29.71 11.24
N SER A 378 -10.94 28.41 11.21
CA SER A 378 -10.66 27.48 12.31
C SER A 378 -9.16 27.26 12.54
N ARG A 379 -8.35 27.39 11.47
CA ARG A 379 -6.90 27.07 11.47
C ARG A 379 -6.55 25.67 11.96
N TYR A 380 -7.53 24.76 12.01
CA TYR A 380 -7.29 23.37 12.41
C TYR A 380 -6.80 22.56 11.21
N GLU A 381 -5.82 21.71 11.48
CA GLU A 381 -5.33 20.70 10.56
C GLU A 381 -6.36 19.53 10.57
N MET A 382 -6.97 19.23 9.42
CA MET A 382 -8.07 18.27 9.30
C MET A 382 -7.72 16.88 9.87
N TYR A 383 -6.57 16.33 9.54
CA TYR A 383 -6.24 14.94 9.86
C TYR A 383 -5.94 14.76 11.35
N LYS A 384 -4.98 15.50 11.91
CA LYS A 384 -4.53 15.36 13.30
C LYS A 384 -5.47 16.04 14.29
N ARG A 385 -5.91 17.28 14.01
CA ARG A 385 -6.68 18.06 15.00
C ARG A 385 -8.16 17.73 15.00
N ILE A 386 -8.69 17.16 13.91
CA ILE A 386 -10.09 16.75 13.81
C ILE A 386 -10.17 15.22 13.76
N LEU A 387 -9.72 14.57 12.69
CA LEU A 387 -9.96 13.14 12.47
C LEU A 387 -9.33 12.25 13.56
N VAL A 388 -8.02 12.34 13.82
CA VAL A 388 -7.35 11.55 14.88
C VAL A 388 -7.97 11.82 16.26
N LYS A 389 -8.35 13.06 16.56
CA LYS A 389 -8.98 13.40 17.85
C LYS A 389 -10.39 12.84 18.00
N ARG A 390 -11.18 12.87 16.91
CA ARG A 390 -12.59 12.45 16.91
C ARG A 390 -12.71 10.93 16.81
N LEU A 391 -11.93 10.31 15.93
CA LEU A 391 -11.86 8.86 15.76
C LEU A 391 -11.16 8.17 16.94
N LYS A 392 -10.30 8.89 17.67
CA LYS A 392 -9.53 8.40 18.83
C LYS A 392 -8.63 7.19 18.52
N SER A 393 -8.33 6.94 17.26
CA SER A 393 -7.53 5.82 16.76
C SER A 393 -6.36 6.28 15.89
N THR A 394 -5.46 5.35 15.55
CA THR A 394 -4.46 5.57 14.50
C THR A 394 -5.17 5.56 13.15
N ILE A 395 -4.69 6.32 12.18
CA ILE A 395 -5.24 6.35 10.81
C ILE A 395 -4.15 6.02 9.80
N LYS A 396 -4.48 5.23 8.78
CA LYS A 396 -3.65 5.04 7.57
C LYS A 396 -4.21 5.90 6.46
N VAL A 397 -3.38 6.72 5.84
CA VAL A 397 -3.84 7.79 4.94
C VAL A 397 -3.23 7.65 3.55
N TRP A 398 -4.10 7.53 2.54
CA TRP A 398 -3.79 7.66 1.12
C TRP A 398 -4.09 9.10 0.70
N THR A 399 -3.04 9.84 0.35
CA THR A 399 -3.13 11.27 0.10
C THR A 399 -1.81 11.77 -0.47
N THR A 400 -1.87 12.77 -1.34
CA THR A 400 -0.69 13.55 -1.71
C THR A 400 -0.19 14.38 -0.53
N ARG A 401 1.11 14.70 -0.55
CA ARG A 401 1.82 15.23 0.63
C ARG A 401 2.73 16.37 0.24
N ASP A 402 2.89 17.29 1.18
CA ASP A 402 4.03 18.20 1.17
C ASP A 402 5.19 17.58 1.97
N ASN A 403 6.38 18.16 1.83
CA ASN A 403 7.56 17.72 2.59
C ASN A 403 7.53 18.20 4.06
N ILE A 404 6.41 18.77 4.53
CA ILE A 404 6.32 19.46 5.82
C ILE A 404 5.56 18.63 6.84
N LEU A 405 4.40 18.08 6.47
CA LEU A 405 3.62 17.21 7.34
C LEU A 405 4.15 15.77 7.26
N LYS A 406 4.79 15.34 8.33
CA LYS A 406 5.30 13.96 8.49
C LYS A 406 4.28 13.10 9.24
N SER A 407 4.47 11.79 9.19
CA SER A 407 3.80 10.84 10.08
C SER A 407 3.92 11.30 11.54
N ASP A 408 2.82 11.28 12.27
CA ASP A 408 2.80 11.66 13.68
C ASP A 408 2.68 10.40 14.54
N CYS A 409 3.76 10.06 15.25
CA CYS A 409 3.83 8.92 16.16
C CYS A 409 3.88 9.33 17.65
N ARG A 410 3.52 10.58 17.98
CA ARG A 410 3.76 11.15 19.32
C ARG A 410 2.82 10.64 20.42
N LYS A 411 1.67 10.05 20.08
CA LYS A 411 0.69 9.55 21.06
C LYS A 411 0.36 8.09 20.77
N PHE A 412 0.65 7.21 21.73
CA PHE A 412 0.33 5.79 21.61
C PHE A 412 -1.16 5.59 21.24
N GLY A 413 -1.40 4.81 20.18
CA GLY A 413 -2.74 4.53 19.66
C GLY A 413 -3.44 5.66 18.88
N ARG A 414 -2.83 6.82 18.68
CA ARG A 414 -3.41 7.97 17.94
C ARG A 414 -2.41 8.59 16.98
N ASN A 415 -1.98 7.78 16.02
CA ASN A 415 -0.94 8.14 15.07
C ASN A 415 -1.50 8.41 13.66
N ILE A 416 -0.71 9.09 12.84
CA ILE A 416 -0.95 9.20 11.39
C ILE A 416 0.09 8.37 10.68
N LYS A 417 -0.36 7.26 10.08
CA LYS A 417 0.41 6.41 9.20
C LYS A 417 0.09 6.76 7.75
N LEU A 418 1.11 6.71 6.93
CA LEU A 418 1.07 7.19 5.56
C LEU A 418 1.18 5.99 4.62
N ILE A 419 0.20 5.79 3.75
CA ILE A 419 0.18 4.66 2.79
C ILE A 419 1.26 4.90 1.72
N THR A 420 2.04 3.88 1.40
CA THR A 420 3.11 3.97 0.39
C THR A 420 2.51 3.82 -1.01
N SER A 421 2.98 4.65 -1.93
CA SER A 421 2.61 4.58 -3.36
C SER A 421 3.51 3.61 -4.12
N PRO A 422 3.01 2.89 -5.14
CA PRO A 422 1.62 2.84 -5.60
C PRO A 422 0.76 1.85 -4.79
N ILE A 423 -0.55 2.07 -4.77
CA ILE A 423 -1.54 1.06 -4.34
C ILE A 423 -1.98 0.24 -5.55
N SER A 424 -2.72 -0.84 -5.30
CA SER A 424 -3.47 -1.53 -6.34
C SER A 424 -4.97 -1.51 -6.07
N VAL A 425 -5.73 -1.22 -7.11
CA VAL A 425 -7.18 -1.30 -7.14
C VAL A 425 -7.55 -2.29 -8.23
N ASP A 426 -8.10 -3.44 -7.85
CA ASP A 426 -8.52 -4.49 -8.79
C ASP A 426 -7.43 -4.87 -9.81
N GLY A 427 -6.20 -5.10 -9.31
CA GLY A 427 -5.03 -5.43 -10.13
C GLY A 427 -4.35 -4.24 -10.83
N HIS A 428 -4.98 -3.06 -10.87
CA HIS A 428 -4.44 -1.87 -11.53
C HIS A 428 -3.64 -1.02 -10.55
N ALA A 429 -2.41 -0.69 -10.92
CA ALA A 429 -1.56 0.18 -10.12
C ALA A 429 -2.09 1.62 -10.15
N SER A 430 -2.25 2.23 -8.97
CA SER A 430 -2.61 3.64 -8.81
C SER A 430 -1.53 4.34 -7.98
N SER A 431 -0.88 5.35 -8.57
CA SER A 431 0.16 6.13 -7.90
C SER A 431 -0.39 7.44 -7.33
N LEU A 432 0.30 8.06 -6.38
CA LEU A 432 -0.16 9.33 -5.79
C LEU A 432 -0.17 10.47 -6.81
N GLU A 433 0.61 10.37 -7.88
CA GLU A 433 0.66 11.33 -8.98
C GLU A 433 -0.54 11.18 -9.93
N ASN A 434 -1.07 9.96 -10.04
CA ASN A 434 -2.16 9.62 -10.95
C ASN A 434 -3.48 9.33 -10.22
N ASP A 435 -3.57 9.56 -8.91
CA ASP A 435 -4.77 9.38 -8.10
C ASP A 435 -5.10 10.67 -7.37
N VAL A 436 -6.26 11.25 -7.66
CA VAL A 436 -6.69 12.51 -7.04
C VAL A 436 -7.53 12.29 -5.78
N SER A 437 -7.75 11.03 -5.39
CA SER A 437 -8.52 10.72 -4.18
C SER A 437 -7.68 10.91 -2.92
N GLN A 438 -8.35 11.29 -1.84
CA GLN A 438 -7.78 11.30 -0.50
C GLN A 438 -8.70 10.52 0.42
N TRP A 439 -8.16 9.48 1.05
CA TRP A 439 -8.94 8.64 1.95
C TRP A 439 -8.08 8.10 3.10
N LEU A 440 -8.76 7.64 4.15
CA LEU A 440 -8.10 6.97 5.27
C LEU A 440 -8.92 5.80 5.81
N VAL A 441 -8.22 4.92 6.52
CA VAL A 441 -8.83 3.86 7.33
C VAL A 441 -8.31 3.91 8.78
N SER A 442 -9.14 3.56 9.74
CA SER A 442 -8.78 3.55 11.18
C SER A 442 -8.09 2.27 11.65
N GLU A 443 -7.17 2.36 12.60
CA GLU A 443 -6.45 1.23 13.20
C GLU A 443 -6.28 1.39 14.71
N PRO A 444 -6.82 0.48 15.53
CA PRO A 444 -7.89 -0.46 15.20
C PRO A 444 -9.22 0.27 14.88
N GLY A 445 -10.12 -0.35 14.13
CA GLY A 445 -11.47 0.15 13.89
C GLY A 445 -12.07 -0.31 12.56
N ASN A 446 -13.29 0.12 12.26
CA ASN A 446 -14.06 -0.22 11.05
C ASN A 446 -14.42 1.01 10.22
N LYS A 447 -13.64 2.10 10.35
CA LYS A 447 -13.97 3.38 9.74
C LYS A 447 -13.13 3.61 8.49
N PHE A 448 -13.81 3.91 7.39
CA PHE A 448 -13.25 4.46 6.16
C PHE A 448 -13.68 5.93 6.06
N CYS A 449 -12.79 6.83 5.62
CA CYS A 449 -13.18 8.21 5.34
C CYS A 449 -12.63 8.70 4.01
N ALA A 450 -13.47 9.37 3.22
CA ALA A 450 -13.05 10.22 2.10
C ALA A 450 -12.80 11.64 2.62
N ILE A 451 -11.72 12.29 2.17
CA ILE A 451 -11.37 13.66 2.54
C ILE A 451 -11.22 14.47 1.24
N ASP A 452 -11.65 15.73 1.23
CA ASP A 452 -11.54 16.57 0.03
C ASP A 452 -10.17 17.26 -0.12
N LYS A 453 -9.40 17.35 0.96
CA LYS A 453 -8.11 18.05 1.02
C LYS A 453 -6.94 17.08 1.19
N PRO A 454 -5.82 17.31 0.47
CA PRO A 454 -4.60 16.54 0.68
C PRO A 454 -3.94 16.84 2.02
N TYR A 455 -3.02 15.98 2.45
CA TYR A 455 -2.29 16.14 3.70
C TYR A 455 -1.14 17.14 3.55
N HIS A 456 -1.50 18.40 3.30
CA HIS A 456 -0.58 19.53 3.19
C HIS A 456 -0.74 20.48 4.38
N LYS A 457 0.34 21.14 4.81
CA LYS A 457 0.31 22.13 5.89
C LYS A 457 -0.56 23.34 5.54
N SER A 458 -0.62 23.70 4.26
CA SER A 458 -1.46 24.79 3.77
C SER A 458 -2.95 24.56 4.04
N GLN A 459 -3.43 23.30 4.04
CA GLN A 459 -4.87 23.06 4.23
C GLN A 459 -5.38 23.48 5.61
N ALA A 460 -4.50 23.66 6.60
CA ALA A 460 -4.92 24.21 7.89
C ALA A 460 -5.59 25.58 7.75
N LYS A 461 -5.18 26.39 6.75
CA LYS A 461 -5.74 27.72 6.43
C LYS A 461 -6.82 27.68 5.34
N GLU A 462 -7.33 26.51 4.99
CA GLU A 462 -8.36 26.31 3.98
C GLU A 462 -9.58 25.62 4.62
N PRO A 463 -10.78 25.72 4.05
CA PRO A 463 -11.88 24.85 4.45
C PRO A 463 -11.59 23.40 4.02
N ALA A 464 -12.14 22.43 4.75
CA ALA A 464 -12.01 21.01 4.42
C ALA A 464 -13.21 20.21 4.95
N MET A 465 -13.48 19.09 4.31
CA MET A 465 -14.53 18.13 4.67
C MET A 465 -14.01 16.70 4.60
N ALA A 466 -14.49 15.86 5.51
CA ALA A 466 -14.31 14.42 5.46
C ALA A 466 -15.63 13.70 5.74
N VAL A 467 -15.92 12.67 4.94
CA VAL A 467 -17.10 11.81 5.08
C VAL A 467 -16.63 10.43 5.50
N CYS A 468 -16.97 10.01 6.72
CA CYS A 468 -16.56 8.76 7.32
C CYS A 468 -17.72 7.76 7.37
N LEU A 469 -17.52 6.57 6.83
CA LEU A 469 -18.46 5.45 6.87
C LEU A 469 -18.01 4.46 7.96
N ASP A 470 -18.95 4.03 8.79
CA ASP A 470 -18.74 2.97 9.78
C ASP A 470 -19.24 1.63 9.22
N ASP A 471 -18.48 1.05 8.31
CA ASP A 471 -18.81 -0.20 7.63
C ASP A 471 -17.58 -1.11 7.57
N VAL A 472 -17.69 -2.30 8.15
CA VAL A 472 -16.59 -3.25 8.23
C VAL A 472 -16.18 -3.79 6.86
N THR A 473 -17.11 -3.91 5.91
CA THR A 473 -16.85 -4.42 4.58
C THR A 473 -16.06 -3.41 3.77
N ILE A 474 -16.49 -2.15 3.76
CA ILE A 474 -15.78 -1.04 3.09
C ILE A 474 -14.42 -0.84 3.73
N PHE A 475 -14.36 -0.78 5.07
CA PHE A 475 -13.10 -0.67 5.78
C PHE A 475 -12.13 -1.79 5.41
N THR A 476 -12.59 -3.05 5.40
CA THR A 476 -11.73 -4.20 5.09
C THR A 476 -11.14 -4.08 3.69
N ARG A 477 -11.94 -3.70 2.70
CA ARG A 477 -11.47 -3.50 1.31
C ARG A 477 -10.43 -2.40 1.19
N PHE A 478 -10.68 -1.22 1.78
CA PHE A 478 -9.69 -0.14 1.71
C PHE A 478 -8.46 -0.41 2.57
N ASN A 479 -8.58 -1.18 3.64
CA ASN A 479 -7.45 -1.62 4.43
C ASN A 479 -6.59 -2.62 3.64
N GLU A 480 -7.17 -3.55 2.88
CA GLU A 480 -6.44 -4.43 1.94
C GLU A 480 -5.67 -3.60 0.90
N ILE A 481 -6.31 -2.60 0.28
CA ILE A 481 -5.67 -1.68 -0.67
C ILE A 481 -4.50 -0.94 0.00
N ALA A 482 -4.68 -0.46 1.24
CA ALA A 482 -3.64 0.24 2.01
C ALA A 482 -2.40 -0.61 2.31
N TYR A 483 -2.54 -1.94 2.32
CA TYR A 483 -1.44 -2.88 2.48
C TYR A 483 -0.82 -3.32 1.15
N CYS A 484 -1.55 -3.23 0.04
CA CYS A 484 -1.11 -3.67 -1.29
C CYS A 484 -0.19 -2.65 -2.00
N SER A 485 0.86 -2.21 -1.30
CA SER A 485 1.95 -1.44 -1.89
C SER A 485 2.94 -2.43 -2.53
N PHE A 486 2.90 -2.55 -3.86
CA PHE A 486 3.76 -3.35 -4.77
C PHE A 486 3.39 -4.80 -5.15
N HIS A 487 2.26 -5.37 -4.72
CA HIS A 487 2.03 -6.82 -4.91
C HIS A 487 0.85 -7.30 -5.74
N CYS A 488 -0.03 -6.42 -6.21
CA CYS A 488 -1.19 -6.86 -6.97
C CYS A 488 -0.95 -6.89 -8.49
N ALA A 489 -0.04 -6.06 -9.01
CA ALA A 489 0.19 -5.96 -10.45
C ALA A 489 0.90 -7.20 -11.03
N THR A 490 1.64 -7.95 -10.21
CA THR A 490 2.38 -9.15 -10.64
C THR A 490 1.51 -10.40 -10.77
N PHE A 491 0.30 -10.41 -10.22
CA PHE A 491 -0.62 -11.54 -10.40
C PHE A 491 -1.29 -11.57 -11.79
N PHE A 492 -1.25 -10.47 -12.54
CA PHE A 492 -1.85 -10.39 -13.88
C PHE A 492 -0.87 -10.66 -15.04
N ILE A 493 0.43 -10.79 -14.79
CA ILE A 493 1.45 -10.94 -15.85
C ILE A 493 1.98 -12.39 -16.01
N ILE A 494 1.56 -13.36 -15.18
CA ILE A 494 2.04 -14.77 -15.28
C ILE A 494 1.07 -15.73 -15.98
N GLU A 495 -0.14 -15.30 -16.35
CA GLU A 495 -0.87 -16.01 -17.42
C GLU A 495 -0.47 -15.33 -18.71
N TYR A 496 0.51 -15.86 -19.45
CA TYR A 496 0.64 -15.89 -20.92
C TYR A 496 2.03 -16.41 -21.23
N THR A 497 2.12 -17.73 -21.30
CA THR A 497 2.86 -18.54 -22.28
C THR A 497 3.08 -19.91 -21.67
N GLU A 498 2.16 -20.85 -21.91
CA GLU A 498 2.52 -22.26 -22.12
C GLU A 498 1.44 -22.89 -23.02
N ASP A 499 1.51 -22.59 -24.32
CA ASP A 499 1.12 -23.55 -25.34
C ASP A 499 2.38 -24.32 -25.71
N ILE A 500 2.42 -25.63 -25.44
CA ILE A 500 3.06 -26.72 -26.24
C ILE A 500 2.96 -28.07 -25.49
N PHE A 501 2.18 -28.99 -26.09
CA PHE A 501 2.24 -30.47 -26.05
C PHE A 501 1.83 -31.31 -24.79
N LEU A 502 0.55 -31.76 -24.81
CA LEU A 502 -0.07 -33.12 -24.67
C LEU A 502 0.76 -34.36 -24.20
N PRO A 503 0.14 -35.52 -23.82
CA PRO A 503 -1.17 -35.83 -23.18
C PRO A 503 -1.18 -37.00 -22.14
N MET A 504 -2.37 -37.32 -21.60
CA MET A 504 -2.78 -38.55 -20.85
C MET A 504 -2.28 -38.66 -19.39
N ILE A 505 -3.14 -38.78 -18.37
CA ILE A 505 -3.81 -40.03 -17.93
C ILE A 505 -5.14 -39.74 -17.17
N SER A 506 -6.07 -40.69 -17.32
CA SER A 506 -7.43 -40.89 -16.78
C SER A 506 -7.72 -40.57 -15.28
N PRO A 507 -8.98 -40.21 -14.94
CA PRO A 507 -9.43 -39.96 -13.57
C PRO A 507 -9.91 -41.25 -12.86
N SER A 508 -9.15 -41.73 -11.88
CA SER A 508 -9.68 -42.66 -10.87
C SER A 508 -8.82 -42.64 -9.62
N VAL A 509 -9.41 -42.20 -8.51
CA VAL A 509 -9.42 -42.87 -7.19
C VAL A 509 -9.93 -41.83 -6.19
N PHE A 510 -11.25 -41.79 -6.07
CA PHE A 510 -11.93 -41.36 -4.84
C PHE A 510 -11.85 -42.55 -3.88
N SER A 511 -11.23 -42.40 -2.71
CA SER A 511 -11.63 -43.15 -1.50
C SER A 511 -10.90 -42.70 -0.24
N LYS A 512 -11.74 -42.32 0.75
CA LYS A 512 -11.58 -42.54 2.19
C LYS A 512 -10.47 -41.75 2.92
N LEU A 513 -10.88 -40.77 3.73
CA LEU A 513 -10.83 -40.95 5.18
C LEU A 513 -11.80 -40.03 5.95
N HIS A 514 -12.32 -40.60 7.03
CA HIS A 514 -13.48 -40.21 7.83
C HIS A 514 -13.29 -38.97 8.72
N LEU A 515 -14.39 -38.23 8.88
CA LEU A 515 -14.66 -37.24 9.92
C LEU A 515 -15.06 -37.95 11.24
N LYS A 516 -14.36 -37.71 12.37
CA LYS A 516 -14.94 -37.69 13.75
C LYS A 516 -13.90 -37.35 14.84
N ARG A 517 -14.33 -36.50 15.79
CA ARG A 517 -13.71 -36.03 17.07
C ARG A 517 -12.62 -34.97 16.88
N TYR A 518 -12.72 -33.74 17.39
CA TYR A 518 -13.18 -33.29 18.71
C TYR A 518 -13.89 -31.93 18.62
N LYS A 519 -15.05 -31.84 19.28
CA LYS A 519 -15.73 -30.61 19.66
C LYS A 519 -15.68 -30.56 21.19
N ASN A 520 -15.37 -29.39 21.75
CA ASN A 520 -15.37 -28.98 23.16
C ASN A 520 -14.00 -28.79 23.82
N HIS A 521 -13.47 -27.57 23.70
CA HIS A 521 -13.10 -26.76 24.85
C HIS A 521 -13.30 -25.28 24.49
N LEU A 522 -14.45 -24.73 24.89
CA LEU A 522 -14.67 -23.30 25.01
C LEU A 522 -14.40 -22.94 26.48
N LEU A 523 -13.79 -21.77 26.69
CA LEU A 523 -13.58 -21.05 27.95
C LEU A 523 -12.40 -21.52 28.80
N GLN A 524 -11.25 -20.87 28.62
CA GLN A 524 -10.80 -19.82 29.56
C GLN A 524 -9.51 -19.13 29.07
N MET A 525 -9.60 -17.80 29.01
CA MET A 525 -8.57 -16.81 29.29
C MET A 525 -7.32 -16.69 28.38
N ASN A 526 -7.32 -15.55 27.67
CA ASN A 526 -6.28 -14.53 27.77
C ASN A 526 -4.82 -14.99 27.61
N ASN A 527 -4.30 -14.89 26.39
CA ASN A 527 -3.09 -14.12 26.09
C ASN A 527 -2.76 -14.24 24.59
N VAL A 528 -3.42 -13.45 23.77
CA VAL A 528 -2.83 -13.09 22.47
C VAL A 528 -1.76 -12.05 22.77
N VAL A 529 -0.52 -12.50 22.95
CA VAL A 529 0.64 -11.63 22.83
C VAL A 529 0.72 -11.23 21.36
N LYS A 530 0.01 -10.15 21.01
CA LYS A 530 0.21 -9.39 19.79
C LYS A 530 1.63 -8.82 19.85
N VAL A 531 2.60 -9.49 19.23
CA VAL A 531 3.88 -8.85 18.89
C VAL A 531 3.65 -8.00 17.64
N THR A 532 2.98 -6.87 17.82
CA THR A 532 2.96 -5.79 16.84
C THR A 532 4.33 -5.13 16.84
N THR A 533 5.15 -5.42 15.82
CA THR A 533 6.31 -4.58 15.49
C THR A 533 5.96 -3.71 14.29
N GLU A 534 5.19 -2.66 14.55
CA GLU A 534 5.00 -1.54 13.65
C GLU A 534 5.93 -0.40 14.07
N ILE A 535 6.75 0.07 13.14
CA ILE A 535 7.76 1.10 13.40
C ILE A 535 7.07 2.47 13.51
N CYS A 536 7.01 3.00 14.73
CA CYS A 536 6.79 4.42 15.01
C CYS A 536 8.12 5.17 14.87
N ILE A 537 8.18 6.19 14.00
CA ILE A 537 9.31 7.12 13.94
C ILE A 537 9.04 8.26 14.93
N GLN A 538 9.72 8.26 16.08
CA GLN A 538 9.88 9.44 16.93
C GLN A 538 11.33 9.93 16.82
N GLU A 539 11.53 11.10 16.19
CA GLU A 539 12.73 11.90 16.41
C GLU A 539 12.50 12.76 17.65
N THR A 540 13.18 12.43 18.75
CA THR A 540 13.40 13.37 19.86
C THR A 540 14.41 14.41 19.40
N ALA A 541 13.97 15.66 19.29
CA ALA A 541 14.86 16.81 19.16
C ALA A 541 15.70 16.95 20.44
N GLN A 542 17.03 16.90 20.32
CA GLN A 542 17.92 17.53 21.29
C GLN A 542 18.38 18.85 20.68
N ASN A 543 18.00 19.95 21.34
CA ASN A 543 18.54 21.28 21.12
C ASN A 543 20.04 21.27 21.41
N ASN A 544 20.81 21.95 20.56
CA ASN A 544 21.91 22.80 21.00
C ASN A 544 21.43 24.24 20.93
#